data_AF-A0A842QVA9-F1
#
_entry.id   AF-A0A842QVA9-F1
#
_cell.length_a   1.000
_cell.length_b   1.000
_cell.length_c   1.000
_cell.angle_alpha   90.00
_cell.angle_beta   90.00
_cell.angle_gamma   90.00
#
_symmetry.space_group_name_H-M   'P 1'
#
loop_
_entity.id
_entity.type
_entity.pdbx_description
1 polymer ?
#
loop_
_entity_poly.entity_id
_entity_poly.type
_entity_poly.pdbx_seq_one_letter_code
_entity_poly.pdbx_strand_id
1 'polypeptide(L)'
;MTWLNESLKLLKQKYQNKPFSATEAHKTLKKEKNYSRNTVYNILHELYNNGSLMKLGRGVYQIPERHADLHASFIANNRIPVKINSPLLEKAMSLLDEIGVEYMVTGPSTLTGYHHYFSRRALNLVYVIQGAGDYALKTLKDEDLTALLDPTLNQLQAALDLLDKTDIFIIREFAELRGNMDGKASLERAIIDTYFETTRNKIPFSEIETGRIIANIFRQEKLDITHLLNIASRRGIRDEITRIVKELIPSYPVEPENNAKGLENVIQGIRE
;
A
#
# COMPACT_ATOMS: atom_id res chain seq x y z
N MET A 1 0.49 -20.00 -31.52
CA MET A 1 -0.32 -18.89 -30.94
C MET A 1 -1.79 -19.25 -30.71
N THR A 2 -2.34 -20.34 -31.25
CA THR A 2 -3.75 -20.74 -31.10
C THR A 2 -4.14 -21.15 -29.67
N TRP A 3 -3.30 -21.93 -28.98
CA TRP A 3 -3.62 -22.43 -27.64
C TRP A 3 -3.67 -21.34 -26.56
N LEU A 4 -2.86 -20.28 -26.67
CA LEU A 4 -2.86 -19.14 -25.75
C LEU A 4 -4.16 -18.34 -25.86
N ASN A 5 -4.57 -18.02 -27.10
CA ASN A 5 -5.81 -17.31 -27.39
C ASN A 5 -7.05 -18.14 -27.02
N GLU A 6 -7.03 -19.45 -27.26
CA GLU A 6 -8.09 -20.36 -26.81
C GLU A 6 -8.19 -20.41 -25.28
N SER A 7 -7.05 -20.47 -24.58
CA SER A 7 -7.01 -20.45 -23.12
C SER A 7 -7.56 -19.14 -22.58
N LEU A 8 -7.16 -18.00 -23.17
CA LEU A 8 -7.69 -16.69 -22.82
C LEU A 8 -9.20 -16.63 -23.06
N LYS A 9 -9.70 -17.16 -24.18
CA LYS A 9 -11.14 -17.21 -24.48
C LYS A 9 -11.90 -18.00 -23.42
N LEU A 10 -11.40 -19.16 -23.01
CA LEU A 10 -12.02 -20.00 -21.96
C LEU A 10 -12.02 -19.29 -20.60
N LEU A 11 -10.89 -18.68 -20.23
CA LEU A 11 -10.79 -17.90 -18.99
C LEU A 11 -11.72 -16.68 -19.03
N LYS A 12 -11.82 -15.99 -20.16
CA LYS A 12 -12.71 -14.83 -20.36
C LYS A 12 -14.19 -15.22 -20.33
N GLN A 13 -14.55 -16.36 -20.91
CA GLN A 13 -15.92 -16.87 -20.83
C GLN A 13 -16.32 -17.19 -19.39
N LYS A 14 -15.40 -17.76 -18.60
CA LYS A 14 -15.70 -18.18 -17.24
C LYS A 14 -15.63 -17.06 -16.20
N TYR A 15 -14.59 -16.24 -16.27
CA TYR A 15 -14.30 -15.23 -15.25
C TYR A 15 -14.66 -13.82 -15.69
N GLN A 16 -14.85 -13.58 -16.99
CA GLN A 16 -15.14 -12.26 -17.55
C GLN A 16 -14.08 -11.25 -17.06
N ASN A 17 -14.49 -10.22 -16.33
CA ASN A 17 -13.65 -9.22 -15.67
C ASN A 17 -13.38 -9.53 -14.19
N LYS A 18 -13.83 -10.66 -13.66
CA LYS A 18 -13.64 -11.02 -12.25
C LYS A 18 -12.23 -11.59 -12.01
N PRO A 19 -11.59 -11.26 -10.88
CA PRO A 19 -10.39 -11.93 -10.39
C PRO A 19 -10.57 -13.46 -10.29
N PHE A 20 -9.50 -14.19 -10.52
CA PHE A 20 -9.41 -15.64 -10.34
C PHE A 20 -7.99 -16.06 -9.94
N SER A 21 -7.88 -17.13 -9.16
CA SER A 21 -6.61 -17.72 -8.75
C SER A 21 -6.00 -18.65 -9.82
N ALA A 22 -4.69 -18.88 -9.75
CA ALA A 22 -3.99 -19.87 -10.57
C ALA A 22 -4.58 -21.28 -10.39
N THR A 23 -5.07 -21.59 -9.19
CA THR A 23 -5.74 -22.85 -8.87
C THR A 23 -7.08 -22.96 -9.61
N GLU A 24 -7.86 -21.89 -9.65
CA GLU A 24 -9.13 -21.83 -10.38
C GLU A 24 -8.90 -21.86 -11.89
N ALA A 25 -7.91 -21.13 -12.40
CA ALA A 25 -7.48 -21.22 -13.79
C ALA A 25 -7.11 -22.66 -14.16
N HIS A 26 -6.35 -23.35 -13.29
CA HIS A 26 -5.99 -24.75 -13.50
C HIS A 26 -7.21 -25.67 -13.50
N LYS A 27 -8.15 -25.52 -12.56
CA LYS A 27 -9.39 -26.31 -12.55
C LYS A 27 -10.16 -26.15 -13.87
N THR A 28 -10.23 -24.93 -14.40
CA THR A 28 -10.93 -24.62 -15.66
C THR A 28 -10.23 -25.19 -16.87
N LEU A 29 -8.94 -24.91 -17.04
CA LEU A 29 -8.18 -25.35 -18.21
C LEU A 29 -7.91 -26.85 -18.20
N LYS A 30 -7.83 -27.48 -17.02
CA LYS A 30 -7.80 -28.94 -16.91
C LYS A 30 -9.12 -29.56 -17.36
N LYS A 31 -10.27 -28.98 -17.00
CA LYS A 31 -11.58 -29.51 -17.41
C LYS A 31 -11.79 -29.41 -18.93
N GLU A 32 -11.46 -28.27 -19.52
CA GLU A 32 -11.79 -27.98 -20.92
C GLU A 32 -10.70 -28.46 -21.92
N LYS A 33 -9.45 -28.55 -21.49
CA LYS A 33 -8.30 -28.84 -22.37
C LYS A 33 -7.31 -29.87 -21.80
N ASN A 34 -7.57 -30.41 -20.61
CA ASN A 34 -6.70 -31.37 -19.91
C ASN A 34 -5.26 -30.87 -19.67
N TYR A 35 -5.07 -29.56 -19.47
CA TYR A 35 -3.75 -29.00 -19.21
C TYR A 35 -3.21 -29.34 -17.81
N SER A 36 -1.90 -29.55 -17.73
CA SER A 36 -1.18 -29.73 -16.47
C SER A 36 -1.07 -28.42 -15.68
N ARG A 37 -0.80 -28.50 -14.37
CA ARG A 37 -0.52 -27.30 -13.54
C ARG A 37 0.59 -26.44 -14.12
N ASN A 38 1.69 -27.07 -14.54
CA ASN A 38 2.86 -26.34 -15.06
C ASN A 38 2.52 -25.60 -16.36
N THR A 39 1.78 -26.25 -17.25
CA THR A 39 1.28 -25.64 -18.50
C THR A 39 0.39 -24.43 -18.19
N VAL A 40 -0.49 -24.53 -17.19
CA VAL A 40 -1.35 -23.42 -16.78
C VAL A 40 -0.56 -22.26 -16.20
N TYR A 41 0.47 -22.52 -15.37
CA TYR A 41 1.35 -21.45 -14.89
C TYR A 41 2.07 -20.74 -16.04
N ASN A 42 2.57 -21.49 -17.03
CA ASN A 42 3.19 -20.91 -18.22
C ASN A 42 2.18 -20.08 -19.06
N ILE A 43 0.96 -20.59 -19.27
CA ILE A 43 -0.13 -19.85 -19.92
C ILE A 43 -0.38 -18.52 -19.21
N LEU A 44 -0.57 -18.55 -17.88
CA LEU A 44 -0.86 -17.34 -17.10
C LEU A 44 0.32 -16.36 -17.12
N HIS A 45 1.54 -16.87 -17.12
CA HIS A 45 2.75 -16.05 -17.24
C HIS A 45 2.84 -15.37 -18.61
N GLU A 46 2.64 -16.10 -19.71
CA GLU A 46 2.66 -15.54 -21.07
C GLU A 46 1.51 -14.53 -21.29
N LEU A 47 0.30 -14.86 -20.83
CA LEU A 47 -0.85 -13.95 -20.89
C LEU A 47 -0.69 -12.70 -20.02
N TYR A 48 0.04 -12.80 -18.91
CA TYR A 48 0.40 -11.63 -18.11
C TYR A 48 1.44 -10.77 -18.85
N ASN A 49 2.51 -11.39 -19.37
CA ASN A 49 3.59 -10.67 -20.04
C ASN A 49 3.15 -9.97 -21.33
N ASN A 50 2.13 -10.50 -22.02
CA ASN A 50 1.57 -9.86 -23.22
C ASN A 50 0.41 -8.89 -22.92
N GLY A 51 0.15 -8.59 -21.65
CA GLY A 51 -0.88 -7.65 -21.22
C GLY A 51 -2.32 -8.16 -21.33
N SER A 52 -2.55 -9.45 -21.64
CA SER A 52 -3.92 -10.01 -21.67
C SER A 52 -4.50 -10.26 -20.27
N LEU A 53 -3.64 -10.32 -19.25
CA LEU A 53 -4.03 -10.43 -17.84
C LEU A 53 -3.36 -9.34 -17.01
N MET A 54 -4.10 -8.84 -16.02
CA MET A 54 -3.55 -8.10 -14.89
C MET A 54 -3.32 -9.05 -13.73
N LYS A 55 -2.21 -8.87 -13.01
CA LYS A 55 -1.91 -9.64 -11.80
C LYS A 55 -2.33 -8.81 -10.59
N LEU A 56 -3.26 -9.36 -9.79
CA LEU A 56 -3.81 -8.72 -8.59
C LEU A 56 -3.26 -9.35 -7.29
N GLY A 57 -2.21 -10.17 -7.37
CA GLY A 57 -1.79 -10.96 -6.22
C GLY A 57 -0.86 -12.09 -6.60
N ARG A 58 -0.27 -12.73 -5.58
CA ARG A 58 0.50 -13.97 -5.78
C ARG A 58 -0.43 -15.06 -6.31
N GLY A 59 -0.35 -15.30 -7.62
CA GLY A 59 -1.19 -16.28 -8.30
C GLY A 59 -2.66 -15.85 -8.42
N VAL A 60 -2.97 -14.55 -8.37
CA VAL A 60 -4.32 -14.02 -8.62
C VAL A 60 -4.26 -13.11 -9.83
N TYR A 61 -5.18 -13.33 -10.77
CA TYR A 61 -5.21 -12.68 -12.08
C TYR A 61 -6.60 -12.14 -12.37
N GLN A 62 -6.68 -11.14 -13.24
CA GLN A 62 -7.92 -10.57 -13.74
C GLN A 62 -7.76 -10.25 -15.22
N ILE A 63 -8.82 -10.45 -16.00
CA ILE A 63 -8.85 -10.02 -17.40
C ILE A 63 -9.39 -8.58 -17.44
N PRO A 64 -8.66 -7.61 -18.00
CA PRO A 64 -9.11 -6.22 -18.08
C PRO A 64 -10.33 -6.06 -19.03
N GLU A 65 -11.25 -5.15 -18.70
CA GLU A 65 -12.47 -4.91 -19.49
C GLU A 65 -12.21 -4.30 -20.87
N ARG A 66 -11.16 -3.49 -20.99
CA ARG A 66 -10.68 -2.94 -22.26
C ARG A 66 -9.27 -3.47 -22.49
N HIS A 67 -8.96 -3.83 -23.73
CA HIS A 67 -7.57 -3.88 -24.21
C HIS A 67 -7.05 -2.45 -24.15
N ALA A 68 -6.75 -1.95 -22.96
CA ALA A 68 -5.83 -0.83 -22.83
C ALA A 68 -4.54 -1.29 -23.51
N ASP A 69 -3.88 -0.40 -24.23
CA ASP A 69 -2.56 -0.63 -24.80
C ASP A 69 -1.58 -0.96 -23.66
N LEU A 70 -1.56 -2.22 -23.25
CA LEU A 70 -0.88 -2.72 -22.06
C LEU A 70 0.60 -2.98 -22.34
N HIS A 71 1.08 -2.67 -23.54
CA HIS A 71 2.42 -3.03 -24.00
C HIS A 71 3.49 -1.95 -23.85
N ALA A 72 3.22 -0.82 -23.19
CA ALA A 72 4.22 0.22 -22.95
C ALA A 72 4.48 0.56 -21.46
N SER A 73 3.79 -0.05 -20.49
CA SER A 73 3.91 0.36 -19.07
C SER A 73 4.00 -0.77 -18.04
N PHE A 74 3.98 -2.04 -18.46
CA PHE A 74 3.81 -3.18 -17.54
C PHE A 74 5.07 -4.02 -17.29
N ILE A 75 6.20 -3.72 -17.95
CA ILE A 75 7.48 -4.41 -17.75
C ILE A 75 8.48 -3.50 -17.04
N ALA A 76 8.10 -3.06 -15.85
CA ALA A 76 8.97 -2.64 -14.76
C ALA A 76 8.12 -2.69 -13.49
N ASN A 77 8.72 -2.91 -12.33
CA ASN A 77 8.05 -2.79 -11.04
C ASN A 77 7.55 -1.34 -10.82
N ASN A 78 6.48 -0.92 -11.50
CA ASN A 78 5.97 0.44 -11.52
C ASN A 78 5.15 0.71 -10.25
N ARG A 79 5.82 0.60 -9.10
CA ARG A 79 5.32 1.09 -7.83
C ARG A 79 5.14 2.61 -7.96
N ILE A 80 4.04 3.12 -7.44
CA ILE A 80 3.76 4.55 -7.48
C ILE A 80 4.32 5.14 -6.19
N PRO A 81 5.33 6.03 -6.23
CA PRO A 81 5.75 6.73 -5.02
C PRO A 81 4.65 7.70 -4.59
N VAL A 82 4.52 7.92 -3.29
CA VAL A 82 3.62 8.97 -2.78
C VAL A 82 4.04 10.34 -3.28
N LYS A 83 3.06 11.21 -3.52
CA LYS A 83 3.31 12.60 -3.90
C LYS A 83 3.52 13.45 -2.65
N ILE A 84 4.60 14.21 -2.63
CA ILE A 84 4.90 15.15 -1.56
C ILE A 84 4.44 16.52 -2.02
N ASN A 85 3.53 17.14 -1.26
CA ASN A 85 2.98 18.45 -1.55
C ASN A 85 3.18 19.43 -0.38
N SER A 86 3.93 19.03 0.65
CA SER A 86 4.19 19.85 1.84
C SER A 86 5.59 20.44 1.77
N PRO A 87 5.75 21.78 1.73
CA PRO A 87 7.05 22.43 1.72
C PRO A 87 7.90 22.09 2.96
N LEU A 88 7.25 21.90 4.12
CA LEU A 88 7.95 21.48 5.34
C LEU A 88 8.48 20.05 5.22
N LEU A 89 7.70 19.15 4.61
CA LEU A 89 8.14 17.78 4.37
C LEU A 89 9.28 17.74 3.34
N GLU A 90 9.21 18.54 2.29
CA GLU A 90 10.32 18.70 1.33
C GLU A 90 11.59 19.26 2.00
N LYS A 91 11.45 20.29 2.87
CA LYS A 91 12.59 20.79 3.67
C LYS A 91 13.21 19.68 4.50
N ALA A 92 12.39 18.92 5.23
CA ALA A 92 12.88 17.82 6.07
C ALA A 92 13.59 16.74 5.25
N MET A 93 13.07 16.39 4.07
CA MET A 93 13.70 15.46 3.14
C MET A 93 15.08 15.94 2.70
N SER A 94 15.20 17.18 2.22
CA SER A 94 16.47 17.77 1.81
C SER A 94 17.51 17.78 2.93
N LEU A 95 17.09 18.14 4.16
CA LEU A 95 17.98 18.12 5.33
C LEU A 95 18.53 16.73 5.64
N LEU A 96 17.69 15.69 5.50
CA LEU A 96 18.11 14.31 5.72
C LEU A 96 19.02 13.79 4.58
N ASP A 97 18.78 14.22 3.35
CA ASP A 97 19.65 13.93 2.20
C ASP A 97 21.03 14.57 2.37
N GLU A 98 21.10 15.83 2.82
CA GLU A 98 22.35 16.58 3.02
C GLU A 98 23.28 15.92 4.03
N ILE A 99 22.72 15.33 5.08
CA ILE A 99 23.47 14.62 6.12
C ILE A 99 23.71 13.13 5.79
N GLY A 100 23.24 12.66 4.63
CA GLY A 100 23.42 11.28 4.16
C GLY A 100 22.66 10.23 4.98
N VAL A 101 21.57 10.60 5.65
CA VAL A 101 20.72 9.64 6.37
C VAL A 101 19.80 8.93 5.39
N GLU A 102 19.77 7.60 5.42
CA GLU A 102 18.77 6.85 4.67
C GLU A 102 17.40 6.94 5.37
N TYR A 103 16.41 7.48 4.67
CA TYR A 103 15.07 7.70 5.21
C TYR A 103 13.97 7.35 4.21
N MET A 104 12.73 7.28 4.70
CA MET A 104 11.51 7.12 3.92
C MET A 104 10.36 7.89 4.59
N VAL A 105 9.79 8.87 3.90
CA VAL A 105 8.56 9.55 4.34
C VAL A 105 7.34 8.73 3.95
N THR A 106 6.40 8.60 4.88
CA THR A 106 5.22 7.70 4.76
C THR A 106 4.05 8.21 5.61
N GLY A 107 2.97 7.41 5.70
CA GLY A 107 1.85 7.68 6.60
C GLY A 107 0.80 8.66 6.07
N PRO A 108 -0.14 9.07 6.94
CA PRO A 108 -1.33 9.78 6.50
C PRO A 108 -1.03 11.10 5.77
N SER A 109 -0.01 11.85 6.19
CA SER A 109 0.33 13.15 5.58
C SER A 109 0.82 13.03 4.13
N THR A 110 1.33 11.87 3.74
CA THR A 110 1.73 11.60 2.35
C THR A 110 0.57 11.19 1.45
N LEU A 111 -0.62 10.95 2.04
CA LEU A 111 -1.83 10.52 1.35
C LEU A 111 -2.89 11.63 1.23
N THR A 112 -2.51 12.90 1.46
CA THR A 112 -3.42 14.05 1.52
C THR A 112 -4.34 14.22 0.31
N GLY A 113 -3.89 13.83 -0.89
CA GLY A 113 -4.72 13.84 -2.10
C GLY A 113 -5.93 12.89 -2.05
N TYR A 114 -5.96 11.97 -1.09
CA TYR A 114 -7.03 10.98 -0.91
C TYR A 114 -7.83 11.20 0.39
N HIS A 115 -7.53 12.25 1.17
CA HIS A 115 -8.27 12.55 2.40
C HIS A 115 -9.67 13.05 2.07
N HIS A 116 -10.64 12.60 2.86
CA HIS A 116 -11.98 13.17 2.91
C HIS A 116 -12.04 14.35 3.87
N TYR A 117 -11.39 14.24 5.03
CA TYR A 117 -11.24 15.35 5.98
C TYR A 117 -9.78 15.76 6.11
N PHE A 118 -9.52 17.04 5.83
CA PHE A 118 -8.18 17.58 5.97
C PHE A 118 -7.88 17.91 7.43
N SER A 119 -6.84 17.27 7.99
CA SER A 119 -6.34 17.65 9.31
C SER A 119 -5.73 19.05 9.26
N ARG A 120 -6.00 19.87 10.27
CA ARG A 120 -5.34 21.17 10.41
C ARG A 120 -3.83 21.06 10.64
N ARG A 121 -3.36 19.89 11.09
CA ARG A 121 -1.95 19.61 11.41
C ARG A 121 -1.54 18.29 10.77
N ALA A 122 -0.40 18.28 10.10
CA ALA A 122 0.14 17.05 9.54
C ALA A 122 0.95 16.27 10.59
N LEU A 123 0.70 14.96 10.66
CA LEU A 123 1.56 14.02 11.35
C LEU A 123 2.47 13.38 10.29
N ASN A 124 3.67 13.94 10.15
CA ASN A 124 4.65 13.51 9.15
C ASN A 124 5.44 12.31 9.69
N LEU A 125 5.18 11.12 9.16
CA LEU A 125 5.97 9.95 9.53
C LEU A 125 7.25 9.90 8.70
N VAL A 126 8.38 9.87 9.39
CA VAL A 126 9.71 9.73 8.79
C VAL A 126 10.34 8.46 9.35
N TYR A 127 10.52 7.46 8.52
CA TYR A 127 11.22 6.24 8.91
C TYR A 127 12.68 6.38 8.54
N VAL A 128 13.58 6.07 9.45
CA VAL A 128 15.03 6.11 9.22
C VAL A 128 15.64 4.76 9.48
N ILE A 129 16.81 4.50 8.90
CA ILE A 129 17.56 3.28 9.21
C ILE A 129 17.95 3.27 10.70
N GLN A 130 17.92 2.08 11.30
CA GLN A 130 18.25 1.89 12.72
C GLN A 130 19.63 2.47 13.06
N GLY A 131 19.70 3.24 14.15
CA GLY A 131 20.91 3.95 14.59
C GLY A 131 21.04 5.38 14.02
N ALA A 132 20.16 5.79 13.11
CA ALA A 132 20.14 7.16 12.57
C ALA A 132 19.10 8.08 13.25
N GLY A 133 18.28 7.55 14.17
CA GLY A 133 17.16 8.25 14.80
C GLY A 133 17.55 9.53 15.53
N ASP A 134 18.55 9.46 16.41
CA ASP A 134 19.04 10.62 17.16
C ASP A 134 19.63 11.69 16.26
N TYR A 135 20.34 11.28 15.20
CA TYR A 135 20.96 12.19 14.26
C TYR A 135 19.91 12.90 13.40
N ALA A 136 18.93 12.17 12.87
CA ALA A 136 17.79 12.73 12.18
C ALA A 136 16.98 13.68 13.08
N LEU A 137 16.72 13.28 14.33
CA LEU A 137 16.01 14.11 15.31
C LEU A 137 16.71 15.44 15.53
N LYS A 138 18.03 15.38 15.76
CA LYS A 138 18.84 16.58 15.99
C LYS A 138 18.79 17.50 14.77
N THR A 139 19.05 16.98 13.58
CA THR A 139 19.06 17.79 12.35
C THR A 139 17.73 18.49 12.10
N LEU A 140 16.59 17.79 12.27
CA LEU A 140 15.29 18.42 12.09
C LEU A 140 15.02 19.50 13.16
N LYS A 141 15.42 19.27 14.42
CA LYS A 141 15.24 20.24 15.51
C LYS A 141 16.14 21.47 15.39
N ASP A 142 17.38 21.31 14.95
CA ASP A 142 18.33 22.41 14.73
C ASP A 142 17.80 23.38 13.64
N GLU A 143 16.86 22.92 12.82
CA GLU A 143 16.18 23.64 11.75
C GLU A 143 14.75 24.08 12.09
N ASP A 144 14.45 24.15 13.39
CA ASP A 144 13.18 24.56 13.99
C ASP A 144 11.97 23.69 13.58
N LEU A 145 12.20 22.46 13.13
CA LEU A 145 11.12 21.51 12.87
C LEU A 145 10.74 20.77 14.16
N THR A 146 9.44 20.69 14.42
CA THR A 146 8.92 19.94 15.56
C THR A 146 9.06 18.45 15.30
N ALA A 147 10.14 17.84 15.78
CA ALA A 147 10.43 16.43 15.61
C ALA A 147 10.45 15.66 16.94
N LEU A 148 9.93 14.43 16.92
CA LEU A 148 9.91 13.51 18.04
C LEU A 148 10.44 12.15 17.58
N LEU A 149 11.41 11.59 18.31
CA LEU A 149 11.92 10.24 18.07
C LEU A 149 11.11 9.24 18.89
N ASP A 150 10.57 8.26 18.18
CA ASP A 150 9.79 7.15 18.71
C ASP A 150 8.76 7.51 19.82
N PRO A 151 7.95 8.57 19.65
CA PRO A 151 7.05 9.02 20.69
C PRO A 151 5.97 7.97 20.99
N THR A 152 5.60 7.88 22.26
CA THR A 152 4.34 7.26 22.71
C THR A 152 3.15 8.14 22.32
N LEU A 153 1.95 7.56 22.28
CA LEU A 153 0.73 8.32 22.02
C LEU A 153 0.54 9.50 22.98
N ASN A 154 0.81 9.29 24.27
CA ASN A 154 0.67 10.33 25.29
C ASN A 154 1.65 11.49 25.05
N GLN A 155 2.89 11.20 24.65
CA GLN A 155 3.86 12.24 24.29
C GLN A 155 3.43 13.02 23.05
N LEU A 156 2.86 12.33 22.06
CA LEU A 156 2.36 12.97 20.86
C LEU A 156 1.13 13.84 21.13
N GLN A 157 0.20 13.38 21.98
CA GLN A 157 -0.93 14.17 22.45
C GLN A 157 -0.46 15.41 23.23
N ALA A 158 0.47 15.26 24.17
CA ALA A 158 1.03 16.39 24.90
C ALA A 158 1.72 17.41 23.96
N ALA A 159 2.44 16.93 22.94
CA ALA A 159 3.05 17.81 21.94
C ALA A 159 1.99 18.56 21.12
N LEU A 160 0.90 17.89 20.73
CA LEU A 160 -0.23 18.52 20.04
C LEU A 160 -0.93 19.55 20.94
N ASP A 161 -1.05 19.31 22.23
CA ASP A 161 -1.70 20.27 23.14
C ASP A 161 -0.83 21.51 23.38
N LEU A 162 0.50 21.35 23.43
CA LEU A 162 1.45 22.43 23.72
C LEU A 162 1.81 23.29 22.49
N LEU A 163 1.91 22.67 21.32
CA LEU A 163 2.42 23.31 20.10
C LEU A 163 1.23 23.67 19.20
N ASP A 164 0.79 24.92 19.30
CA ASP A 164 -0.35 25.37 18.49
C ASP A 164 0.06 25.51 17.01
N LYS A 165 -0.72 24.85 16.14
CA LYS A 165 -0.67 24.92 14.67
C LYS A 165 0.64 24.46 14.00
N THR A 166 1.48 23.68 14.69
CA THR A 166 2.71 23.14 14.09
C THR A 166 2.52 21.72 13.60
N ASP A 167 3.04 21.42 12.40
CA ASP A 167 3.18 20.06 11.91
C ASP A 167 4.22 19.31 12.75
N ILE A 168 3.99 18.02 12.99
CA ILE A 168 4.87 17.19 13.82
C ILE A 168 5.52 16.12 12.94
N PHE A 169 6.84 16.03 13.02
CA PHE A 169 7.65 14.97 12.43
C PHE A 169 7.85 13.85 13.46
N ILE A 170 7.36 12.67 13.14
CA ILE A 170 7.46 11.48 13.97
C ILE A 170 8.52 10.59 13.33
N ILE A 171 9.67 10.48 13.99
CA ILE A 171 10.78 9.67 13.55
C ILE A 171 10.63 8.27 14.14
N ARG A 172 10.74 7.25 13.30
CA ARG A 172 10.74 5.84 13.72
C ARG A 172 11.95 5.13 13.13
N GLU A 173 12.64 4.34 13.91
CA GLU A 173 13.75 3.53 13.41
C GLU A 173 13.28 2.18 12.84
N PHE A 174 13.87 1.79 11.71
CA PHE A 174 13.64 0.49 11.07
C PHE A 174 14.94 -0.14 10.59
N ALA A 175 15.04 -1.47 10.70
CA ALA A 175 16.20 -2.21 10.19
C ALA A 175 16.30 -2.19 8.66
N GLU A 176 15.17 -2.05 7.94
CA GLU A 176 15.15 -1.92 6.49
C GLU A 176 13.96 -1.05 6.04
N LEU A 177 14.20 -0.14 5.08
CA LEU A 177 13.19 0.75 4.52
C LEU A 177 12.54 0.16 3.26
N ARG A 178 11.94 -1.03 3.38
CA ARG A 178 11.28 -1.68 2.24
C ARG A 178 10.07 -0.89 1.74
N GLY A 179 10.05 -0.67 0.43
CA GLY A 179 9.05 0.18 -0.22
C GLY A 179 9.52 1.62 -0.38
N ASN A 180 10.75 1.95 0.03
CA ASN A 180 11.38 3.22 -0.25
C ASN A 180 11.68 3.38 -1.75
N MET A 181 11.41 4.57 -2.26
CA MET A 181 11.60 5.03 -3.62
C MET A 181 12.13 6.46 -3.53
N ASP A 182 13.44 6.59 -3.41
CA ASP A 182 14.15 7.88 -3.30
C ASP A 182 13.61 8.78 -2.17
N GLY A 183 13.63 8.25 -0.94
CA GLY A 183 13.17 8.95 0.25
C GLY A 183 11.65 8.92 0.45
N LYS A 184 10.88 8.35 -0.49
CA LYS A 184 9.40 8.31 -0.47
C LYS A 184 8.89 6.88 -0.38
N ALA A 185 7.84 6.66 0.39
CA ALA A 185 7.16 5.36 0.37
C ALA A 185 6.45 5.10 -0.96
N SER A 186 6.40 3.84 -1.40
CA SER A 186 5.40 3.41 -2.37
C SER A 186 3.99 3.60 -1.80
N LEU A 187 3.01 3.75 -2.68
CA LEU A 187 1.62 3.95 -2.29
C LEU A 187 1.09 2.79 -1.44
N GLU A 188 1.44 1.55 -1.79
CA GLU A 188 1.13 0.38 -0.96
C GLU A 188 1.77 0.47 0.42
N ARG A 189 3.02 0.92 0.50
CA ARG A 189 3.72 1.09 1.78
C ARG A 189 3.06 2.16 2.64
N ALA A 190 2.71 3.30 2.07
CA ALA A 190 2.03 4.39 2.76
C ALA A 190 0.64 3.98 3.27
N ILE A 191 -0.12 3.19 2.51
CA ILE A 191 -1.39 2.60 2.97
C ILE A 191 -1.15 1.74 4.21
N ILE A 192 -0.19 0.81 4.15
CA ILE A 192 0.08 -0.11 5.25
C ILE A 192 0.56 0.62 6.50
N ASP A 193 1.46 1.58 6.35
CA ASP A 193 1.98 2.36 7.47
C ASP A 193 0.89 3.22 8.10
N THR A 194 0.05 3.86 7.29
CA THR A 194 -1.12 4.62 7.77
C THR A 194 -2.08 3.73 8.56
N TYR A 195 -2.45 2.57 8.02
CA TYR A 195 -3.31 1.62 8.69
C TYR A 195 -2.71 1.14 10.01
N PHE A 196 -1.45 0.73 9.99
CA PHE A 196 -0.79 0.14 11.15
C PHE A 196 -0.61 1.16 12.28
N GLU A 197 -0.10 2.35 11.97
CA GLU A 197 0.13 3.38 13.00
C GLU A 197 -1.18 3.87 13.62
N THR A 198 -2.25 3.91 12.83
CA THR A 198 -3.58 4.31 13.29
C THR A 198 -4.23 3.22 14.15
N THR A 199 -4.39 1.99 13.63
CA THR A 199 -5.10 0.90 14.32
C THR A 199 -4.35 0.31 15.51
N ARG A 200 -3.03 0.53 15.59
CA ARG A 200 -2.23 0.19 16.78
C ARG A 200 -2.06 1.36 17.73
N ASN A 201 -2.84 2.43 17.54
CA ASN A 201 -2.92 3.60 18.41
C ASN A 201 -1.54 4.24 18.66
N LYS A 202 -0.69 4.26 17.62
CA LYS A 202 0.64 4.88 17.66
C LYS A 202 0.60 6.35 17.28
N ILE A 203 -0.43 6.75 16.54
CA ILE A 203 -0.73 8.14 16.20
C ILE A 203 -2.22 8.44 16.47
N PRO A 204 -2.56 9.68 16.88
CA PRO A 204 -3.95 10.10 17.08
C PRO A 204 -4.58 10.45 15.71
N PHE A 205 -4.76 9.44 14.87
CA PHE A 205 -5.39 9.57 13.55
C PHE A 205 -6.69 8.74 13.51
N SER A 206 -7.65 9.14 12.68
CA SER A 206 -8.96 8.48 12.64
C SER A 206 -8.91 7.17 11.85
N GLU A 207 -9.36 6.07 12.47
CA GLU A 207 -9.52 4.77 11.81
C GLU A 207 -10.56 4.85 10.67
N ILE A 208 -11.66 5.59 10.88
CA ILE A 208 -12.70 5.79 9.84
C ILE A 208 -12.11 6.54 8.65
N GLU A 209 -11.36 7.61 8.90
CA GLU A 209 -10.72 8.38 7.83
C GLU A 209 -9.67 7.55 7.08
N THR A 210 -8.95 6.68 7.80
CA THR A 210 -8.06 5.70 7.19
C THR A 210 -8.80 4.79 6.21
N GLY A 211 -9.99 4.31 6.58
CA GLY A 211 -10.85 3.54 5.68
C GLY A 211 -11.21 4.29 4.41
N ARG A 212 -11.62 5.56 4.53
CA ARG A 212 -11.98 6.41 3.40
C ARG A 212 -10.79 6.69 2.48
N ILE A 213 -9.61 6.98 3.04
CA ILE A 213 -8.36 7.16 2.30
C ILE A 213 -8.06 5.90 1.49
N ILE A 214 -8.11 4.72 2.11
CA ILE A 214 -7.85 3.45 1.42
C ILE A 214 -8.86 3.23 0.29
N ALA A 215 -10.15 3.43 0.54
CA ALA A 215 -11.18 3.30 -0.49
C ALA A 215 -10.97 4.27 -1.65
N ASN A 216 -10.59 5.51 -1.37
CA ASN A 216 -10.27 6.51 -2.39
C ASN A 216 -9.08 6.08 -3.25
N ILE A 217 -8.01 5.58 -2.63
CA ILE A 217 -6.84 5.11 -3.37
C ILE A 217 -7.20 3.92 -4.27
N PHE A 218 -7.93 2.92 -3.76
CA PHE A 218 -8.35 1.76 -4.55
C PHE A 218 -9.26 2.14 -5.74
N ARG A 219 -10.00 3.25 -5.64
CA ARG A 219 -10.82 3.77 -6.74
C ARG A 219 -10.01 4.53 -7.80
N GLN A 220 -8.98 5.26 -7.37
CA GLN A 220 -8.26 6.19 -8.24
C GLN A 220 -6.99 5.58 -8.85
N GLU A 221 -6.36 4.64 -8.15
CA GLU A 221 -5.04 4.13 -8.46
C GLU A 221 -5.04 2.62 -8.69
N LYS A 222 -4.09 2.13 -9.50
CA LYS A 222 -3.86 0.70 -9.69
C LYS A 222 -2.79 0.22 -8.71
N LEU A 223 -3.20 -0.44 -7.64
CA LEU A 223 -2.30 -0.97 -6.61
C LEU A 223 -1.76 -2.38 -6.96
N ASP A 224 -0.50 -2.63 -6.64
CA ASP A 224 0.03 -4.00 -6.58
C ASP A 224 -0.36 -4.64 -5.25
N ILE A 225 -1.51 -5.31 -5.25
CA ILE A 225 -2.03 -6.04 -4.08
C ILE A 225 -1.05 -7.12 -3.59
N THR A 226 -0.21 -7.71 -4.45
CA THR A 226 0.83 -8.65 -4.01
C THR A 226 1.83 -7.94 -3.10
N HIS A 227 2.29 -6.76 -3.55
CA HIS A 227 3.23 -5.95 -2.80
C HIS A 227 2.62 -5.46 -1.50
N LEU A 228 1.39 -4.94 -1.55
CA LEU A 228 0.60 -4.52 -0.40
C LEU A 228 0.53 -5.62 0.68
N LEU A 229 0.11 -6.83 0.30
CA LEU A 229 -0.01 -7.95 1.24
C LEU A 229 1.34 -8.47 1.75
N ASN A 230 2.41 -8.33 0.98
CA ASN A 230 3.76 -8.66 1.42
C ASN A 230 4.28 -7.66 2.47
N ILE A 231 3.99 -6.37 2.31
CA ILE A 231 4.32 -5.34 3.30
C ILE A 231 3.47 -5.58 4.57
N ALA A 232 2.16 -5.81 4.42
CA ALA A 232 1.24 -6.11 5.52
C ALA A 232 1.69 -7.32 6.36
N SER A 233 2.16 -8.39 5.70
CA SER A 233 2.65 -9.60 6.36
C SER A 233 3.82 -9.34 7.30
N ARG A 234 4.73 -8.43 6.95
CA ARG A 234 5.89 -8.10 7.77
C ARG A 234 5.52 -7.29 9.00
N ARG A 235 4.37 -6.61 8.95
CA ARG A 235 3.78 -5.86 10.06
C ARG A 235 2.82 -6.73 10.90
N GLY A 236 2.64 -8.01 10.54
CA GLY A 236 1.72 -8.92 11.24
C GLY A 236 0.25 -8.62 11.03
N ILE A 237 -0.13 -7.91 9.96
CA ILE A 237 -1.51 -7.46 9.69
C ILE A 237 -2.02 -7.95 8.33
N ARG A 238 -1.45 -9.03 7.78
CA ARG A 238 -1.82 -9.55 6.45
C ARG A 238 -3.31 -9.87 6.34
N ASP A 239 -3.88 -10.52 7.36
CA ASP A 239 -5.28 -10.97 7.32
C ASP A 239 -6.24 -9.78 7.39
N GLU A 240 -5.93 -8.78 8.22
CA GLU A 240 -6.68 -7.52 8.30
C GLU A 240 -6.74 -6.82 6.93
N ILE A 241 -5.59 -6.69 6.27
CA ILE A 241 -5.52 -6.08 4.93
C ILE A 241 -6.19 -6.98 3.87
N THR A 242 -6.11 -8.30 3.99
CA THR A 242 -6.82 -9.23 3.09
C THR A 242 -8.33 -9.03 3.19
N ARG A 243 -8.86 -8.83 4.41
CA ARG A 243 -10.27 -8.51 4.62
C ARG A 243 -10.66 -7.17 4.00
N ILE A 244 -9.83 -6.14 4.13
CA ILE A 244 -10.03 -4.83 3.46
C ILE A 244 -10.04 -4.98 1.94
N VAL A 245 -9.06 -5.69 1.37
CA VAL A 245 -9.00 -5.97 -0.07
C VAL A 245 -10.26 -6.68 -0.53
N LYS A 246 -10.79 -7.62 0.27
CA LYS A 246 -12.02 -8.34 -0.05
C LYS A 246 -13.27 -7.48 0.05
N GLU A 247 -13.34 -6.56 1.00
CA GLU A 247 -14.44 -5.59 1.08
C GLU A 247 -14.47 -4.70 -0.19
N LEU A 248 -13.30 -4.22 -0.62
CA LEU A 248 -13.16 -3.36 -1.80
C LEU A 248 -13.24 -4.13 -3.13
N ILE A 249 -12.85 -5.40 -3.13
CA ILE A 249 -12.85 -6.31 -4.27
C ILE A 249 -13.52 -7.62 -3.83
N PRO A 250 -14.87 -7.71 -3.81
CA PRO A 250 -15.61 -8.87 -3.28
C PRO A 250 -15.28 -10.21 -3.95
N SER A 251 -14.75 -10.14 -5.18
CA SER A 251 -14.32 -11.27 -5.99
C SER A 251 -12.87 -11.70 -5.72
N TYR A 252 -12.17 -11.09 -4.77
CA TYR A 252 -10.83 -11.50 -4.37
C TYR A 252 -10.85 -12.91 -3.75
N PRO A 253 -10.06 -13.87 -4.28
CA PRO A 253 -10.25 -15.29 -3.99
C PRO A 253 -9.64 -15.78 -2.67
N VAL A 254 -9.05 -14.89 -1.87
CA VAL A 254 -8.40 -15.24 -0.60
C VAL A 254 -9.33 -14.86 0.55
N GLU A 255 -9.57 -15.81 1.45
CA GLU A 255 -10.31 -15.59 2.70
C GLU A 255 -9.35 -15.13 3.80
N PRO A 256 -9.73 -14.15 4.65
CA PRO A 256 -8.98 -13.80 5.84
C PRO A 256 -9.16 -14.86 6.93
N GLU A 257 -8.10 -15.16 7.70
CA GLU A 257 -8.14 -16.19 8.75
C GLU A 257 -8.56 -15.66 10.13
N ASN A 258 -8.40 -14.36 10.41
CA ASN A 258 -8.64 -13.77 11.74
C ASN A 258 -9.30 -12.38 11.70
N ASN A 259 -10.01 -12.03 12.78
CA ASN A 259 -10.57 -10.69 13.00
C ASN A 259 -9.78 -9.96 14.09
N ALA A 260 -9.25 -8.78 13.78
CA ALA A 260 -8.56 -7.92 14.73
C ALA A 260 -9.42 -6.71 15.15
N LYS A 261 -9.12 -6.19 16.34
CA LYS A 261 -9.72 -4.96 16.90
C LYS A 261 -9.11 -3.74 16.19
N GLY A 262 -9.94 -2.79 15.75
CA GLY A 262 -9.55 -1.61 14.92
C GLY A 262 -9.93 -1.75 13.44
N LEU A 263 -10.15 -2.97 12.95
CA LEU A 263 -10.57 -3.23 11.57
C LEU A 263 -12.00 -2.75 11.28
N GLU A 264 -12.93 -2.87 12.22
CA GLU A 264 -14.34 -2.56 11.97
C GLU A 264 -14.57 -1.07 11.66
N ASN A 265 -13.86 -0.16 12.34
CA ASN A 265 -13.96 1.28 12.06
C ASN A 265 -13.37 1.62 10.68
N VAL A 266 -12.29 0.94 10.28
CA VAL A 266 -11.71 1.09 8.93
C VAL A 266 -12.69 0.56 7.87
N ILE A 267 -13.33 -0.59 8.11
CA ILE A 267 -14.35 -1.15 7.22
C ILE A 267 -15.58 -0.24 7.14
N GLN A 268 -16.00 0.37 8.26
CA GLN A 268 -17.05 1.38 8.26
C GLN A 268 -16.67 2.55 7.34
N GLY A 269 -15.46 3.10 7.50
CA GLY A 269 -14.97 4.18 6.64
C GLY A 269 -14.85 3.81 5.16
N ILE A 270 -14.65 2.54 4.83
CA ILE A 270 -14.65 2.06 3.44
C ILE A 270 -16.07 2.07 2.82
N ARG A 271 -17.10 1.86 3.63
CA ARG A 271 -18.51 1.75 3.19
C ARG A 271 -19.21 3.10 3.05
N GLU A 272 -18.68 4.14 3.71
CA GLU A 272 -19.16 5.52 3.66
C GLU A 272 -18.61 6.28 2.44
#